data_AF-A0A1P8NF82-F1
#
_entry.id   AF-A0A1P8NF82-F1
#
_cell.length_a   1.000
_cell.length_b   1.000
_cell.length_c   1.000
_cell.angle_alpha   90.00
_cell.angle_beta   90.00
_cell.angle_gamma   90.00
#
_symmetry.space_group_name_H-M   'P 1'
#
loop_
_entity.id
_entity.type
_entity.pdbx_description
1 polymer ?
#
loop_
_entity_poly.entity_id
_entity_poly.type
_entity_poly.pdbx_seq_one_letter_code
_entity_poly.pdbx_strand_id
1 'polypeptide(L)'
;MGTGGSSTLGKLVTWMMYLVIAVIAVRVIHGIVAFGFGMLSGGLTSGGSLDSGMAVAGGSVVVNILFLLLNIVVSLALLVIAVWVAVQASGRGRAGAIIVAATVVVAVVLYWILYGIYVAVVAGAGDMSTLGVMSIVYVILEIIRNLIIFAALIVGAVTARRWAKQNA
;
A
#
# COMPACT_ATOMS: atom_id res chain seq x y z
N MET A 1 2.01 24.61 -35.68
CA MET A 1 3.10 23.66 -35.39
C MET A 1 3.25 23.56 -33.89
N GLY A 2 3.01 22.38 -33.32
CA GLY A 2 3.01 22.15 -31.86
C GLY A 2 3.18 20.66 -31.54
N THR A 3 4.17 20.02 -32.16
CA THR A 3 4.50 18.59 -32.00
C THR A 3 5.41 18.34 -30.78
N GLY A 4 5.06 18.91 -29.62
CA GLY A 4 5.83 18.76 -28.38
C GLY A 4 5.13 17.99 -27.25
N GLY A 5 3.79 17.84 -27.31
CA GLY A 5 2.98 17.33 -26.19
C GLY A 5 2.94 15.80 -26.04
N SER A 6 3.10 15.03 -27.12
CA SER A 6 2.91 13.57 -27.08
C SER A 6 4.01 12.82 -26.30
N SER A 7 5.21 13.40 -26.17
CA SER A 7 6.34 12.73 -25.50
C SER A 7 6.29 12.80 -23.96
N THR A 8 5.70 13.84 -23.38
CA THR A 8 5.72 14.07 -21.92
C THR A 8 4.60 13.31 -21.23
N LEU A 9 3.39 13.38 -21.78
CA LEU A 9 2.24 12.66 -21.21
C LEU A 9 2.42 11.14 -21.30
N GLY A 10 2.98 10.62 -22.40
CA GLY A 10 3.31 9.19 -22.52
C GLY A 10 4.34 8.73 -21.48
N LYS A 11 5.33 9.57 -21.15
CA LYS A 11 6.29 9.31 -20.06
C LYS A 11 5.60 9.32 -18.70
N LEU A 12 4.74 10.30 -18.42
CA LEU A 12 4.01 10.40 -17.15
C LEU A 12 3.13 9.17 -16.90
N VAL A 13 2.42 8.69 -17.92
CA VAL A 13 1.58 7.49 -17.82
C VAL A 13 2.43 6.23 -17.58
N THR A 14 3.60 6.16 -18.20
CA THR A 14 4.56 5.07 -17.95
C THR A 14 5.09 5.11 -16.52
N TRP A 15 5.48 6.30 -16.02
CA TRP A 15 5.90 6.50 -14.63
C TRP A 15 4.81 6.16 -13.63
N MET A 16 3.57 6.56 -13.91
CA MET A 16 2.41 6.21 -13.08
C MET A 16 2.30 4.68 -12.92
N MET A 17 2.50 3.92 -14.00
CA MET A 17 2.45 2.47 -13.95
C MET A 17 3.62 1.86 -13.16
N TYR A 18 4.84 2.39 -13.30
CA TYR A 18 5.96 1.95 -12.46
C TYR A 18 5.72 2.25 -10.98
N LEU A 19 5.17 3.41 -10.66
CA LEU A 19 4.83 3.77 -9.29
C LEU A 19 3.71 2.89 -8.73
N VAL A 20 2.71 2.51 -9.52
CA VAL A 20 1.71 1.51 -9.09
C VAL A 20 2.39 0.19 -8.72
N ILE A 21 3.28 -0.31 -9.57
CA ILE A 21 4.03 -1.54 -9.28
C ILE A 21 4.88 -1.38 -8.02
N ALA A 22 5.55 -0.23 -7.85
CA ALA A 22 6.36 0.07 -6.67
C ALA A 22 5.52 0.10 -5.39
N VAL A 23 4.34 0.74 -5.39
CA VAL A 23 3.42 0.74 -4.25
C VAL A 23 3.00 -0.68 -3.88
N ILE A 24 2.66 -1.50 -4.87
CA ILE A 24 2.26 -2.90 -4.66
C ILE A 24 3.45 -3.68 -4.07
N ALA A 25 4.64 -3.56 -4.66
CA ALA A 25 5.84 -4.25 -4.21
C ALA A 25 6.20 -3.87 -2.77
N VAL A 26 6.23 -2.58 -2.44
CA VAL A 26 6.51 -2.09 -1.08
C VAL A 26 5.52 -2.68 -0.07
N ARG A 27 4.23 -2.71 -0.40
CA ARG A 27 3.19 -3.26 0.48
C ARG A 27 3.30 -4.77 0.65
N VAL A 28 3.60 -5.51 -0.41
CA VAL A 28 3.81 -6.97 -0.35
C VAL A 28 5.06 -7.29 0.47
N ILE A 29 6.18 -6.61 0.22
CA ILE A 29 7.42 -6.81 0.98
C ILE A 29 7.19 -6.46 2.46
N HIS A 30 6.53 -5.34 2.75
CA HIS A 30 6.19 -4.97 4.13
C HIS A 30 5.32 -6.05 4.80
N GLY A 31 4.29 -6.56 4.12
CA GLY A 31 3.47 -7.65 4.64
C GLY A 31 4.25 -8.92 4.94
N ILE A 32 5.16 -9.33 4.05
CA ILE A 32 6.05 -10.50 4.25
C ILE A 32 6.97 -10.27 5.45
N VAL A 33 7.59 -9.09 5.54
CA VAL A 33 8.51 -8.73 6.62
C VAL A 33 7.79 -8.67 7.97
N ALA A 34 6.61 -8.03 8.02
CA ALA A 34 5.80 -7.94 9.23
C ALA A 34 5.34 -9.32 9.71
N PHE A 35 4.93 -10.20 8.78
CA PHE A 35 4.61 -11.59 9.10
C PHE A 35 5.82 -12.36 9.64
N GLY A 36 7.00 -12.19 9.00
CA GLY A 36 8.25 -12.80 9.46
C GLY A 36 8.68 -12.37 10.86
N PHE A 37 8.60 -11.07 11.17
CA PHE A 37 8.88 -10.57 12.53
C PHE A 37 7.84 -11.05 13.56
N GLY A 38 6.57 -11.15 13.17
CA GLY A 38 5.52 -11.75 14.03
C GLY A 38 5.81 -13.21 14.38
N MET A 39 6.29 -13.99 13.41
CA MET A 39 6.64 -15.40 13.61
C MET A 39 7.92 -15.56 14.46
N LEU A 40 8.94 -14.74 14.20
CA LEU A 40 10.21 -14.76 14.95
C LEU A 40 10.01 -14.33 16.40
N SER A 41 9.22 -13.30 16.67
CA SER A 41 8.92 -12.87 18.04
C SER A 41 8.15 -13.94 18.82
N GLY A 42 7.15 -14.58 18.23
CA GLY A 42 6.45 -15.72 18.85
C GLY A 42 7.33 -16.93 19.12
N GLY A 43 8.31 -17.21 18.26
CA GLY A 43 9.29 -18.29 18.43
C GLY A 43 10.42 -17.98 19.43
N LEU A 44 10.78 -16.70 19.62
CA LEU A 44 11.75 -16.30 20.64
C LEU A 44 11.13 -16.22 22.03
N THR A 45 9.86 -15.85 22.17
CA THR A 45 9.17 -15.82 23.47
C THR A 45 8.93 -17.21 24.06
N SER A 46 8.99 -18.28 23.27
CA SER A 46 8.83 -19.66 23.73
C SER A 46 10.14 -20.34 24.17
N GLY A 47 11.31 -19.73 23.97
CA GLY A 47 12.60 -20.34 24.33
C GLY A 47 13.80 -19.41 24.58
N GLY A 48 13.66 -18.09 24.46
CA GLY A 48 14.75 -17.12 24.61
C GLY A 48 14.59 -16.17 25.81
N SER A 49 15.71 -15.56 26.24
CA SER A 49 15.72 -14.56 27.32
C SER A 49 14.91 -13.31 26.95
N LEU A 50 14.33 -12.64 27.96
CA LEU A 50 13.57 -11.39 27.82
C LEU A 50 14.33 -10.29 27.05
N ASP A 51 15.66 -10.21 27.21
CA ASP A 51 16.53 -9.28 26.48
C ASP A 51 16.51 -9.52 24.97
N SER A 52 16.47 -10.78 24.55
CA SER A 52 16.39 -11.17 23.14
C SER A 52 15.03 -10.79 22.55
N GLY A 53 13.95 -10.93 23.34
CA GLY A 53 12.60 -10.51 22.97
C GLY A 53 12.48 -8.99 22.81
N MET A 54 13.11 -8.21 23.70
CA MET A 54 13.10 -6.74 23.60
C MET A 54 13.92 -6.21 22.41
N ALA A 55 15.06 -6.82 22.09
CA ALA A 55 15.86 -6.44 20.92
C ALA A 55 15.11 -6.69 19.60
N VAL A 56 14.37 -7.80 19.51
CA VAL A 56 13.51 -8.12 18.34
C VAL A 56 12.31 -7.20 18.25
N ALA A 57 11.68 -6.85 19.39
CA ALA A 57 10.60 -5.88 19.43
C ALA A 57 11.07 -4.47 18.99
N GLY A 58 12.23 -4.01 19.48
CA GLY A 58 12.82 -2.73 19.08
C GLY A 58 13.21 -2.68 17.60
N GLY A 59 13.80 -3.77 17.07
CA GLY A 59 14.11 -3.91 15.64
C GLY A 59 12.87 -3.89 14.75
N SER A 60 11.79 -4.55 15.18
CA SER A 60 10.50 -4.56 14.48
C SER A 60 9.88 -3.15 14.38
N VAL A 61 10.00 -2.32 15.42
CA VAL A 61 9.49 -0.94 15.40
C VAL A 61 10.22 -0.09 14.38
N VAL A 62 11.56 -0.11 14.36
CA VAL A 62 12.37 0.68 13.42
C VAL A 62 12.08 0.28 11.98
N VAL A 63 12.01 -1.03 11.70
CA VAL A 63 11.70 -1.53 10.36
C VAL A 63 10.30 -1.12 9.93
N ASN A 64 9.29 -1.21 10.80
CA ASN A 64 7.93 -0.77 10.49
C ASN A 64 7.86 0.73 10.17
N ILE A 65 8.60 1.57 10.90
CA ILE A 65 8.66 3.01 10.63
C ILE A 65 9.28 3.29 9.26
N LEU A 66 10.37 2.59 8.90
CA LEU A 66 11.00 2.75 7.59
C LEU A 66 10.06 2.34 6.45
N PHE A 67 9.33 1.23 6.60
CA PHE A 67 8.34 0.82 5.62
C PHE A 67 7.17 1.81 5.52
N LEU A 68 6.73 2.37 6.64
CA LEU A 68 5.69 3.39 6.67
C LEU A 68 6.13 4.64 5.91
N LEU A 69 7.34 5.13 6.17
CA LEU A 69 7.91 6.28 5.46
C LEU A 69 8.05 6.02 3.96
N LEU A 70 8.58 4.85 3.57
CA LEU A 70 8.71 4.47 2.17
C LEU A 70 7.33 4.39 1.49
N ASN A 71 6.34 3.80 2.16
CA ASN A 71 4.98 3.69 1.63
C ASN A 71 4.34 5.08 1.43
N ILE A 72 4.50 6.00 2.39
CA ILE A 72 4.02 7.38 2.28
C ILE A 72 4.67 8.06 1.08
N VAL A 73 6.00 8.00 0.96
CA VAL A 73 6.74 8.66 -0.13
C VAL A 73 6.31 8.13 -1.49
N VAL A 74 6.26 6.81 -1.67
CA VAL A 74 5.90 6.20 -2.97
C VAL A 74 4.42 6.41 -3.30
N SER A 75 3.52 6.32 -2.32
CA SER A 75 2.09 6.58 -2.53
C SER A 75 1.81 8.06 -2.85
N LEU A 76 2.54 8.98 -2.22
CA LEU A 76 2.43 10.41 -2.50
C LEU A 76 2.94 10.75 -3.90
N ALA A 77 4.09 10.19 -4.29
CA ALA A 77 4.61 10.33 -5.65
C ALA A 77 3.59 9.80 -6.68
N LEU A 78 2.98 8.64 -6.41
CA LEU A 78 1.94 8.07 -7.26
C LEU A 78 0.73 9.01 -7.37
N LEU A 79 0.28 9.56 -6.24
CA LEU A 79 -0.85 10.50 -6.21
C LEU A 79 -0.57 11.75 -7.05
N VAL A 80 0.62 12.35 -6.89
CA VAL A 80 1.01 13.54 -7.65
C VAL A 80 1.03 13.26 -9.16
N ILE A 81 1.65 12.16 -9.58
CA ILE A 81 1.68 11.78 -11.00
C ILE A 81 0.26 11.49 -11.51
N ALA A 82 -0.56 10.77 -10.74
CA ALA A 82 -1.94 10.49 -11.13
C ALA A 82 -2.76 11.77 -11.32
N VAL A 83 -2.61 12.77 -10.43
CA VAL A 83 -3.26 14.07 -10.59
C VAL A 83 -2.77 14.79 -11.85
N TRP A 84 -1.46 14.81 -12.09
CA TRP A 84 -0.91 15.41 -13.32
C TRP A 84 -1.43 14.75 -14.59
N VAL A 85 -1.48 13.42 -14.64
CA VAL A 85 -2.06 12.68 -15.77
C VAL A 85 -3.55 12.98 -15.89
N ALA A 86 -4.29 13.07 -14.79
CA ALA A 86 -5.73 13.38 -14.81
C ALA A 86 -6.03 14.80 -15.35
N VAL A 87 -5.15 15.77 -15.12
CA VAL A 87 -5.29 17.13 -15.63
C VAL A 87 -4.94 17.22 -17.12
N GLN A 88 -3.92 16.48 -17.58
CA GLN A 88 -3.41 16.58 -18.94
C GLN A 88 -4.07 15.61 -19.93
N ALA A 89 -4.54 14.45 -19.47
CA ALA A 89 -5.20 13.46 -20.32
C ALA A 89 -6.68 13.80 -20.56
N SER A 90 -7.27 13.17 -21.59
CA SER A 90 -8.70 13.27 -21.89
C SER A 90 -9.36 11.89 -21.96
N GLY A 91 -10.69 11.87 -21.85
CA GLY A 91 -11.50 10.65 -21.95
C GLY A 91 -11.04 9.53 -21.00
N ARG A 92 -10.72 8.37 -21.58
CA ARG A 92 -10.34 7.16 -20.84
C ARG A 92 -8.99 7.30 -20.10
N GLY A 93 -8.06 8.12 -20.62
CA GLY A 93 -6.79 8.40 -19.95
C GLY A 93 -6.97 9.11 -18.61
N ARG A 94 -7.83 10.14 -18.62
CA ARG A 94 -8.23 10.89 -17.42
C ARG A 94 -8.97 10.02 -16.42
N ALA A 95 -9.92 9.21 -16.88
CA ALA A 95 -10.67 8.29 -16.02
C ALA A 95 -9.73 7.30 -15.30
N GLY A 96 -8.78 6.68 -16.02
CA GLY A 96 -7.80 5.77 -15.44
C GLY A 96 -6.95 6.43 -14.35
N ALA A 97 -6.50 7.66 -14.58
CA ALA A 97 -5.71 8.41 -13.60
C ALA A 97 -6.53 8.82 -12.36
N ILE A 98 -7.80 9.20 -12.53
CA ILE A 98 -8.71 9.47 -11.42
C ILE A 98 -8.94 8.21 -10.57
N ILE A 99 -9.11 7.05 -11.20
CA ILE A 99 -9.25 5.76 -10.48
C ILE A 99 -8.01 5.53 -9.62
N VAL A 100 -6.80 5.72 -10.15
CA VAL A 100 -5.56 5.57 -9.37
C VAL A 100 -5.54 6.55 -8.19
N ALA A 101 -5.78 7.83 -8.42
CA ALA A 101 -5.77 8.85 -7.37
C ALA A 101 -6.81 8.57 -6.26
N ALA A 102 -8.05 8.27 -6.65
CA ALA A 102 -9.11 7.92 -5.72
C ALA A 102 -8.77 6.65 -4.93
N THR A 103 -8.20 5.64 -5.59
CA THR A 103 -7.79 4.39 -4.93
C THR A 103 -6.71 4.62 -3.88
N VAL A 104 -5.73 5.50 -4.15
CA VAL A 104 -4.71 5.85 -3.16
C VAL A 104 -5.34 6.48 -1.91
N VAL A 105 -6.27 7.42 -2.09
CA VAL A 105 -6.98 8.06 -0.96
C VAL A 105 -7.82 7.04 -0.19
N VAL A 106 -8.62 6.25 -0.89
CA VAL A 106 -9.47 5.21 -0.28
C VAL A 106 -8.62 4.17 0.45
N ALA A 107 -7.45 3.80 -0.08
CA ALA A 107 -6.54 2.85 0.58
C ALA A 107 -6.08 3.36 1.94
N VAL A 108 -5.78 4.66 2.08
CA VAL A 108 -5.38 5.27 3.35
C VAL A 108 -6.55 5.27 4.33
N VAL A 109 -7.74 5.70 3.89
CA VAL A 109 -8.94 5.74 4.74
C VAL A 109 -9.31 4.35 5.25
N LEU A 110 -9.36 3.35 4.37
CA LEU A 110 -9.68 1.97 4.74
C LEU A 110 -8.65 1.36 5.69
N TYR A 111 -7.36 1.69 5.52
CA TYR A 111 -6.31 1.26 6.44
C TYR A 111 -6.58 1.78 7.85
N TRP A 112 -6.84 3.08 8.01
CA TRP A 112 -7.10 3.67 9.33
C TRP A 112 -8.38 3.16 9.99
N ILE A 113 -9.44 2.92 9.21
CA ILE A 113 -10.67 2.32 9.73
C ILE A 113 -10.39 0.91 10.25
N LEU A 114 -9.75 0.07 9.43
CA LEU A 114 -9.43 -1.31 9.82
C LEU A 114 -8.53 -1.36 11.06
N TYR A 115 -7.48 -0.54 11.07
CA TYR A 115 -6.53 -0.46 12.17
C TYR A 115 -7.18 0.08 13.45
N GLY A 116 -8.02 1.11 13.35
CA GLY A 116 -8.75 1.67 14.48
C GLY A 116 -9.69 0.65 15.12
N ILE A 117 -10.41 -0.14 14.32
CA ILE A 117 -11.25 -1.24 14.81
C ILE A 117 -10.39 -2.29 15.53
N TYR A 118 -9.26 -2.70 14.95
CA TYR A 118 -8.36 -3.66 15.58
C TYR A 118 -7.85 -3.18 16.93
N VAL A 119 -7.35 -1.95 17.01
CA VAL A 119 -6.85 -1.36 18.26
C VAL A 119 -7.95 -1.27 19.31
N ALA A 120 -9.17 -0.85 18.93
CA ALA A 120 -10.30 -0.76 19.85
C ALA A 120 -10.68 -2.13 20.44
N VAL A 121 -10.67 -3.19 19.61
CA VAL A 121 -10.99 -4.55 20.08
C VAL A 121 -9.87 -5.10 20.96
N VAL A 122 -8.61 -4.92 20.57
CA VAL A 122 -7.44 -5.37 21.36
C VAL A 122 -7.38 -4.68 22.71
N ALA A 123 -7.66 -3.38 22.79
CA ALA A 123 -7.67 -2.63 24.04
C ALA A 123 -8.78 -3.07 25.00
N GLY A 124 -9.88 -3.63 24.47
CA GLY A 124 -10.98 -4.19 25.26
C GLY A 124 -10.84 -5.69 25.57
N ALA A 125 -9.82 -6.37 25.04
CA ALA A 125 -9.63 -7.80 25.25
C ALA A 125 -8.98 -8.08 26.62
N GLY A 126 -9.64 -8.91 27.42
CA GLY A 126 -9.16 -9.31 28.75
C GLY A 126 -8.32 -10.59 28.76
N ASP A 127 -8.18 -11.28 27.62
CA ASP A 127 -7.54 -12.59 27.53
C ASP A 127 -6.70 -12.77 26.24
N MET A 128 -5.67 -13.60 26.33
CA MET A 128 -4.72 -13.89 25.24
C MET A 128 -5.36 -14.61 24.05
N SER A 129 -6.44 -15.37 24.27
CA SER A 129 -7.08 -16.14 23.19
C SER A 129 -7.81 -15.23 22.21
N THR A 130 -8.53 -14.24 22.74
CA THR A 130 -9.19 -13.18 21.97
C THR A 130 -8.17 -12.36 21.18
N LEU A 131 -7.02 -12.01 21.79
CA LEU A 131 -5.94 -11.28 21.12
C LEU A 131 -5.37 -12.06 19.92
N GLY A 132 -5.16 -13.37 20.08
CA GLY A 132 -4.66 -14.25 19.01
C GLY A 132 -5.64 -14.35 17.84
N VAL A 133 -6.91 -14.63 18.12
CA VAL A 133 -7.96 -14.74 17.10
C VAL A 133 -8.13 -13.41 16.35
N MET A 134 -8.20 -12.29 17.06
CA MET A 134 -8.38 -10.97 16.46
C MET A 134 -7.19 -10.54 15.60
N SER A 135 -5.97 -10.97 15.95
CA SER A 135 -4.78 -10.72 15.14
C SER A 135 -4.83 -11.48 13.81
N ILE A 136 -5.31 -12.74 13.80
CA ILE A 136 -5.52 -13.51 12.56
C ILE A 136 -6.60 -12.86 11.70
N VAL A 137 -7.74 -12.49 12.28
CA VAL A 137 -8.84 -11.82 11.57
C VAL A 137 -8.35 -10.52 10.94
N TYR A 138 -7.60 -9.72 11.68
CA TYR A 138 -7.01 -8.47 11.18
C TYR A 138 -6.11 -8.71 9.97
N VAL A 139 -5.21 -9.69 10.04
CA VAL A 139 -4.31 -10.04 8.93
C VAL A 139 -5.10 -10.46 7.69
N ILE A 140 -6.13 -11.28 7.84
CA ILE A 140 -6.98 -11.73 6.72
C ILE A 140 -7.68 -10.53 6.06
N LEU A 141 -8.28 -9.65 6.85
CA LEU A 141 -8.95 -8.45 6.33
C LEU A 141 -7.97 -7.49 5.65
N GLU A 142 -6.75 -7.36 6.18
CA GLU A 142 -5.69 -6.57 5.58
C GLU A 142 -5.23 -7.14 4.22
N ILE A 143 -5.13 -8.47 4.09
CA ILE A 143 -4.85 -9.13 2.82
C ILE A 143 -5.97 -8.85 1.80
N ILE A 144 -7.23 -9.04 2.18
CA ILE A 144 -8.39 -8.79 1.29
C ILE A 144 -8.40 -7.34 0.83
N ARG A 145 -8.22 -6.39 1.77
CA ARG A 145 -8.13 -4.96 1.46
C ARG A 145 -7.02 -4.68 0.46
N ASN A 146 -5.82 -5.21 0.69
CA ASN A 146 -4.69 -5.00 -0.20
C ASN A 146 -4.95 -5.57 -1.61
N LEU A 147 -5.56 -6.74 -1.73
CA LEU A 147 -5.94 -7.32 -3.03
C LEU A 147 -6.90 -6.41 -3.81
N ILE A 148 -7.92 -5.87 -3.14
CA ILE A 148 -8.89 -4.95 -3.77
C ILE A 148 -8.21 -3.67 -4.24
N ILE A 149 -7.35 -3.08 -3.39
CA ILE A 149 -6.59 -1.87 -3.74
C ILE A 149 -5.64 -2.14 -4.92
N PHE A 150 -4.94 -3.28 -4.93
CA PHE A 150 -4.02 -3.63 -6.02
C PHE A 150 -4.77 -3.78 -7.34
N ALA A 151 -5.92 -4.47 -7.33
CA ALA A 151 -6.75 -4.62 -8.52
C ALA A 151 -7.18 -3.24 -9.07
N ALA A 152 -7.67 -2.35 -8.20
CA ALA A 152 -8.11 -1.01 -8.60
C ALA A 152 -6.96 -0.14 -9.16
N LEU A 153 -5.79 -0.15 -8.52
CA LEU A 153 -4.60 0.56 -9.00
C LEU A 153 -4.14 0.05 -10.36
N ILE A 154 -4.09 -1.28 -10.56
CA ILE A 154 -3.70 -1.90 -11.83
C ILE A 154 -4.71 -1.53 -12.92
N VAL A 155 -6.01 -1.64 -12.65
CA VAL A 155 -7.06 -1.30 -13.62
C VAL A 155 -6.95 0.17 -14.05
N GLY A 156 -6.80 1.09 -13.09
CA GLY A 156 -6.62 2.52 -13.37
C GLY A 156 -5.38 2.79 -14.24
N ALA A 157 -4.23 2.24 -13.86
CA ALA A 157 -2.97 2.44 -14.59
C ALA A 157 -2.98 1.82 -15.99
N VAL A 158 -3.50 0.59 -16.14
CA VAL A 158 -3.62 -0.08 -17.44
C VAL A 158 -4.56 0.67 -18.37
N THR A 159 -5.67 1.20 -17.85
CA THR A 159 -6.63 2.00 -18.64
C THR A 159 -5.96 3.26 -19.18
N ALA A 160 -5.24 3.98 -18.34
CA ALA A 160 -4.48 5.16 -18.75
C ALA A 160 -3.38 4.83 -19.77
N ARG A 161 -2.66 3.72 -19.57
CA ARG A 161 -1.59 3.27 -20.49
C ARG A 161 -2.12 2.84 -21.85
N ARG A 162 -3.24 2.11 -21.91
CA ARG A 162 -3.86 1.71 -23.17
C ARG A 162 -4.31 2.93 -23.96
N TRP A 163 -4.91 3.92 -23.29
CA TRP A 163 -5.28 5.19 -23.92
C TRP A 163 -4.06 5.94 -24.45
N ALA A 164 -2.99 6.06 -23.65
CA ALA A 164 -1.76 6.73 -24.09
C ALA A 164 -1.14 6.07 -25.32
N LYS A 165 -1.14 4.73 -25.41
CA LYS A 165 -0.64 4.02 -26.59
C LYS A 165 -1.47 4.23 -27.86
N GLN A 166 -2.76 4.53 -27.73
CA GLN A 166 -3.67 4.73 -28.86
C GLN A 166 -3.63 6.18 -29.38
N ASN A 167 -3.20 7.12 -28.54
CA ASN A 167 -3.31 8.55 -28.77
C ASN A 167 -1.97 9.30 -28.74
N ALA A 168 -0.84 8.59 -28.59
CA ALA A 168 0.51 9.15 -28.63
C ALA A 168 1.13 9.03 -30.03
#